data_AF-A0A8H7W4P3-F1
#
_entry.id   AF-A0A8H7W4P3-F1
#
_cell.length_a   1.000
_cell.length_b   1.000
_cell.length_c   1.000
_cell.angle_alpha   90.00
_cell.angle_beta   90.00
_cell.angle_gamma   90.00
#
_symmetry.space_group_name_H-M   'P 1'
#
loop_
_entity.id
_entity.type
_entity.pdbx_description
1 polymer ?
#
loop_
_entity_poly.entity_id
_entity_poly.type
_entity_poly.pdbx_seq_one_letter_code
_entity_poly.pdbx_strand_id
1 'polypeptide(L)'
;MLIFWSGGGLAATRVISTSYGYNEADLTPFYENRQCHEYMKLGLQGVTFLYSSGDYGVAGNGGQCIDPATGMYNTGNASGMFNPAFPSTCPYVTSVGATQVAPGASVTQPEQAAESVIHSGGGFSNVFAMPSYQSSAVKTYFAQHKPSYGSDRYNTSQMSRGYPDVSANGVNYVVAVDGNFSYVFGTSASTPTFGSVVTLINSARLAVGKSSVGFINPTLYAHPGMMNDITSGGNQGCGTPGFQTVKGWDPVTGLGTPNFPKMLALWLSLP
;
A
#
# COMPACT_ATOMS: atom_id res chain seq x y z
N MET A 1 19.07 -4.28 -2.34
CA MET A 1 18.65 -3.09 -3.11
C MET A 1 19.82 -2.63 -3.97
N LEU A 2 19.83 -2.99 -5.25
CA LEU A 2 20.75 -2.41 -6.22
C LEU A 2 20.18 -1.04 -6.64
N ILE A 3 20.56 0.03 -5.94
CA ILE A 3 20.48 1.36 -6.53
C ILE A 3 21.66 1.42 -7.51
N PHE A 4 21.37 1.31 -8.80
CA PHE A 4 22.35 1.73 -9.80
C PHE A 4 22.45 3.25 -9.74
N TRP A 5 23.46 3.75 -9.05
CA TRP A 5 23.96 5.10 -9.28
C TRP A 5 24.73 5.06 -10.59
N SER A 6 24.03 5.25 -11.72
CA SER A 6 24.71 5.49 -12.98
C SER A 6 25.20 6.93 -12.98
N GLY A 7 26.50 7.10 -12.72
CA GLY A 7 27.18 8.33 -13.13
C GLY A 7 27.05 8.46 -14.64
N GLY A 8 26.31 9.48 -15.10
CA GLY A 8 26.26 9.94 -16.48
C GLY A 8 25.60 8.99 -17.50
N GLY A 9 24.36 9.29 -17.90
CA GLY A 9 23.85 8.94 -19.23
C GLY A 9 22.58 8.10 -19.34
N LEU A 10 22.09 7.48 -18.26
CA LEU A 10 20.82 6.73 -18.29
C LEU A 10 19.67 7.58 -17.77
N ALA A 11 18.59 7.67 -18.54
CA ALA A 11 17.36 8.34 -18.12
C ALA A 11 16.81 7.68 -16.85
N ALA A 12 16.43 8.47 -15.85
CA ALA A 12 15.89 7.97 -14.60
C ALA A 12 14.63 7.09 -14.83
N THR A 13 14.58 5.94 -14.17
CA THR A 13 13.40 5.07 -14.14
C THR A 13 12.18 5.85 -13.64
N ARG A 14 11.05 5.75 -14.35
CA ARG A 14 9.81 6.49 -14.04
C ARG A 14 8.89 5.78 -13.04
N VAL A 15 9.09 4.48 -12.81
CA VAL A 15 8.31 3.67 -11.87
C VAL A 15 9.24 2.75 -11.11
N ILE A 16 9.30 2.89 -9.79
CA ILE A 16 10.12 2.06 -8.90
C ILE A 16 9.20 1.30 -7.97
N SER A 17 9.16 -0.02 -8.12
CA SER A 17 8.42 -0.94 -7.26
C SER A 17 9.38 -1.60 -6.28
N THR A 18 9.06 -1.53 -4.98
CA THR A 18 9.92 -2.08 -3.92
C THR A 18 9.14 -2.99 -2.99
N SER A 19 9.71 -4.18 -2.74
CA SER A 19 9.16 -5.19 -1.84
C SER A 19 10.14 -5.43 -0.68
N TYR A 20 10.41 -4.36 0.08
CA TYR A 20 11.30 -4.36 1.23
C TYR A 20 10.81 -3.30 2.22
N GLY A 21 10.86 -3.61 3.51
CA GLY A 21 10.39 -2.71 4.55
C GLY A 21 10.87 -3.12 5.94
N TYR A 22 10.61 -2.23 6.89
CA TYR A 22 10.81 -2.38 8.31
C TYR A 22 9.47 -2.22 9.02
N ASN A 23 9.41 -2.61 10.28
CA ASN A 23 8.36 -2.09 11.14
C ASN A 23 8.65 -0.60 11.38
N GLU A 24 7.62 0.24 11.41
CA GLU A 24 7.78 1.67 11.70
C GLU A 24 8.43 1.88 13.09
N ALA A 25 8.17 0.97 14.03
CA ALA A 25 8.81 0.98 15.34
C ALA A 25 10.30 0.54 15.34
N ASP A 26 10.84 -0.01 14.26
CA ASP A 26 12.27 -0.38 14.16
C ASP A 26 13.17 0.86 14.00
N LEU A 27 12.59 1.99 13.58
CA LEU A 27 13.30 3.16 13.11
C LEU A 27 12.95 4.39 13.93
N THR A 28 13.86 5.37 13.94
CA THR A 28 13.58 6.65 14.58
C THR A 28 12.73 7.52 13.65
N PRO A 29 11.79 8.32 14.18
CA PRO A 29 11.04 9.29 13.38
C PRO A 29 11.95 10.21 12.54
N PHE A 30 13.15 10.54 13.05
CA PHE A 30 14.14 11.33 12.29
C PHE A 30 14.60 10.62 11.01
N TYR A 31 14.96 9.34 11.11
CA TYR A 31 15.39 8.55 9.96
C TYR A 31 14.25 8.38 8.95
N GLU A 32 13.06 8.04 9.44
CA GLU A 32 11.89 7.84 8.58
C GLU A 32 11.49 9.10 7.83
N ASN A 33 11.44 10.26 8.52
CA ASN A 33 11.17 11.54 7.87
C ASN A 33 12.25 11.89 6.84
N ARG A 34 13.52 11.67 7.18
CA ARG A 34 14.63 11.90 6.25
C ARG A 34 14.49 11.04 4.99
N GLN A 35 14.23 9.75 5.14
CA GLN A 35 14.07 8.81 4.02
C GLN A 35 12.82 9.14 3.20
N CYS A 36 11.73 9.53 3.86
CA CYS A 36 10.49 9.95 3.22
C CYS A 36 10.67 11.21 2.35
N HIS A 37 11.50 12.17 2.80
CA HIS A 37 11.88 13.32 1.98
C HIS A 37 12.70 12.95 0.74
N GLU A 38 13.45 11.84 0.72
CA GLU A 38 14.13 11.39 -0.49
C GLU A 38 13.13 10.87 -1.54
N TYR A 39 12.08 10.15 -1.12
CA TYR A 39 10.99 9.75 -2.02
C TYR A 39 10.24 10.97 -2.57
N MET A 40 9.99 11.99 -1.74
CA MET A 40 9.40 13.26 -2.17
C MET A 40 10.21 13.91 -3.30
N LYS A 41 11.53 14.03 -3.15
CA LYS A 41 12.41 14.64 -4.17
C LYS A 41 12.32 13.89 -5.49
N LEU A 42 12.26 12.56 -5.46
CA LEU A 42 12.12 11.76 -6.68
C LEU A 42 10.70 11.86 -7.28
N GLY A 43 9.67 11.96 -6.44
CA GLY A 43 8.31 12.27 -6.86
C GLY A 43 8.23 13.57 -7.66
N LEU A 44 8.94 14.61 -7.23
CA LEU A 44 9.06 15.89 -7.94
C LEU A 44 9.80 15.78 -9.28
N GLN A 45 10.61 14.74 -9.47
CA GLN A 45 11.29 14.44 -10.74
C GLN A 45 10.44 13.56 -11.68
N GLY A 46 9.16 13.32 -11.35
CA GLY A 46 8.25 12.53 -12.18
C GLY A 46 8.42 11.02 -12.04
N VAL A 47 8.99 10.56 -10.92
CA VAL A 47 9.11 9.13 -10.58
C VAL A 47 7.99 8.69 -9.65
N THR A 48 7.32 7.59 -9.98
CA THR A 48 6.37 6.92 -9.10
C THR A 48 7.08 5.89 -8.22
N PHE A 49 6.98 6.03 -6.89
CA PHE A 49 7.49 5.05 -5.93
C PHE A 49 6.34 4.22 -5.37
N LEU A 50 6.43 2.89 -5.51
CA LEU A 50 5.47 1.94 -4.96
C LEU A 50 6.14 1.04 -3.93
N TYR A 51 5.48 0.84 -2.81
CA TYR A 51 5.95 -0.02 -1.72
C TYR A 51 4.89 -1.04 -1.32
N SER A 52 5.32 -2.27 -1.08
CA SER A 52 4.49 -3.31 -0.47
C SER A 52 4.06 -2.91 0.93
N SER A 53 2.78 -3.06 1.25
CA SER A 53 2.20 -2.70 2.56
C SER A 53 2.47 -3.69 3.68
N GLY A 54 2.87 -4.93 3.36
CA GLY A 54 3.16 -5.99 4.33
C GLY A 54 2.18 -7.16 4.24
N ASP A 55 2.54 -8.30 4.85
CA ASP A 55 1.84 -9.57 4.63
C ASP A 55 1.24 -10.17 5.92
N TYR A 56 1.31 -9.43 7.04
CA TYR A 56 0.88 -9.87 8.38
C TYR A 56 -0.28 -9.04 8.94
N GLY A 57 -1.08 -8.45 8.06
CA GLY A 57 -2.26 -7.68 8.42
C GLY A 57 -1.92 -6.42 9.22
N VAL A 58 -2.54 -6.28 10.40
CA VAL A 58 -2.21 -5.18 11.34
C VAL A 58 -0.91 -5.40 12.14
N ALA A 59 -0.30 -6.58 12.02
CA ALA A 59 1.00 -6.86 12.62
C ALA A 59 2.14 -6.47 11.67
N GLY A 60 3.30 -6.23 12.28
CA GLY A 60 4.53 -5.93 11.57
C GLY A 60 5.15 -7.19 10.95
N ASN A 61 6.30 -7.00 10.28
CA ASN A 61 7.09 -8.08 9.71
C ASN A 61 7.36 -9.19 10.74
N GLY A 62 7.22 -10.45 10.32
CA GLY A 62 7.31 -11.60 11.21
C GLY A 62 6.12 -11.77 12.16
N GLY A 63 5.00 -11.10 11.91
CA GLY A 63 3.80 -11.15 12.75
C GLY A 63 3.99 -10.49 14.11
N GLN A 64 4.82 -9.44 14.17
CA GLN A 64 5.21 -8.77 15.41
C GLN A 64 4.23 -7.65 15.76
N CYS A 65 3.67 -7.71 16.96
CA CYS A 65 2.86 -6.62 17.52
C CYS A 65 3.61 -5.95 18.66
N ILE A 66 3.18 -4.74 19.03
CA ILE A 66 3.85 -3.95 20.07
C ILE A 66 3.11 -4.16 21.39
N ASP A 67 3.82 -4.52 22.45
CA ASP A 67 3.26 -4.53 23.79
C ASP A 67 3.00 -3.08 24.25
N PRO A 68 1.74 -2.69 24.51
CA PRO A 68 1.43 -1.31 24.90
C PRO A 68 2.00 -0.90 26.26
N ALA A 69 2.35 -1.86 27.13
CA ALA A 69 2.93 -1.57 28.45
C ALA A 69 4.45 -1.36 28.38
N THR A 70 5.14 -2.10 27.52
CA THR A 70 6.63 -2.09 27.48
C THR A 70 7.20 -1.44 26.23
N GLY A 71 6.41 -1.27 25.17
CA GLY A 71 6.86 -0.82 23.85
C GLY A 71 7.71 -1.85 23.10
N MET A 72 7.87 -3.07 23.64
CA MET A 72 8.65 -4.14 23.01
C MET A 72 7.79 -4.98 22.06
N TYR A 73 8.43 -5.67 21.13
CA TYR A 73 7.71 -6.62 20.27
C TYR A 73 7.33 -7.88 21.03
N ASN A 74 6.07 -8.28 20.85
CA ASN A 74 5.62 -9.62 21.16
C ASN A 74 5.50 -10.44 19.86
N THR A 75 5.84 -11.73 19.93
CA THR A 75 5.83 -12.62 18.76
C THR A 75 4.66 -13.61 18.84
N GLY A 76 4.12 -14.00 17.69
CA GLY A 76 3.28 -15.18 17.54
C GLY A 76 1.85 -15.07 18.06
N ASN A 77 0.97 -14.38 17.32
CA ASN A 77 -0.46 -14.20 17.66
C ASN A 77 -0.73 -13.59 19.06
N ALA A 78 0.29 -13.01 19.68
CA ALA A 78 0.14 -12.26 20.91
C ALA A 78 -0.73 -11.03 20.67
N SER A 79 -1.60 -10.73 21.63
CA SER A 79 -2.40 -9.52 21.60
C SER A 79 -1.49 -8.31 21.79
N GLY A 80 -1.67 -7.26 21.00
CA GLY A 80 -0.86 -6.04 21.14
C GLY A 80 -1.41 -4.86 20.37
N MET A 81 -0.66 -3.77 20.44
CA MET A 81 -0.80 -2.62 19.56
C MET A 81 -0.33 -3.01 18.16
N PHE A 82 -1.03 -2.49 17.16
CA PHE A 82 -0.75 -2.68 15.74
C PHE A 82 0.59 -2.05 15.41
N ASN A 83 1.28 -2.66 14.44
CA ASN A 83 2.65 -2.32 14.12
C ASN A 83 2.76 -1.97 12.63
N PRO A 84 2.59 -0.67 12.28
CA PRO A 84 2.62 -0.22 10.89
C PRO A 84 3.94 -0.50 10.18
N ALA A 85 3.91 -0.60 8.84
CA ALA A 85 5.09 -0.88 8.02
C ALA A 85 5.69 0.39 7.37
N PHE A 86 6.99 0.60 7.54
CA PHE A 86 7.77 1.61 6.83
C PHE A 86 8.57 0.98 5.68
N PRO A 87 8.69 1.57 4.47
CA PRO A 87 8.23 2.89 4.05
C PRO A 87 6.75 3.04 3.68
N SER A 88 5.93 2.01 3.79
CA SER A 88 4.51 2.09 3.38
C SER A 88 3.73 3.19 4.13
N THR A 89 4.11 3.54 5.36
CA THR A 89 3.54 4.67 6.10
C THR A 89 3.98 6.07 5.62
N CYS A 90 5.03 6.18 4.79
CA CYS A 90 5.47 7.47 4.23
C CYS A 90 4.41 8.07 3.29
N PRO A 91 4.03 9.36 3.44
CA PRO A 91 3.04 10.01 2.57
C PRO A 91 3.52 10.28 1.13
N TYR A 92 4.80 10.06 0.80
CA TYR A 92 5.36 10.33 -0.54
C TYR A 92 5.61 9.06 -1.37
N VAL A 93 5.10 7.91 -0.91
CA VAL A 93 5.07 6.66 -1.69
C VAL A 93 3.63 6.21 -1.87
N THR A 94 3.36 5.45 -2.92
CA THR A 94 2.10 4.73 -3.09
C THR A 94 2.24 3.37 -2.42
N SER A 95 1.60 3.19 -1.27
CA SER A 95 1.56 1.92 -0.57
C SER A 95 0.53 0.99 -1.23
N VAL A 96 0.95 -0.25 -1.51
CA VAL A 96 0.17 -1.25 -2.25
C VAL A 96 -0.19 -2.42 -1.33
N GLY A 97 -1.49 -2.58 -1.09
CA GLY A 97 -2.15 -3.71 -0.45
C GLY A 97 -2.28 -4.92 -1.36
N ALA A 98 -2.66 -6.04 -0.77
CA ALA A 98 -2.92 -7.28 -1.48
C ALA A 98 -4.42 -7.63 -1.44
N THR A 99 -4.93 -7.98 -2.60
CA THR A 99 -6.24 -8.62 -2.77
C THR A 99 -6.05 -10.05 -3.26
N GLN A 100 -7.15 -10.78 -3.35
CA GLN A 100 -7.18 -12.08 -3.98
C GLN A 100 -8.50 -12.30 -4.73
N VAL A 101 -8.46 -13.10 -5.77
CA VAL A 101 -9.66 -13.75 -6.29
C VAL A 101 -10.24 -14.63 -5.18
N ALA A 102 -11.52 -14.47 -4.89
CA ALA A 102 -12.18 -15.25 -3.84
C ALA A 102 -12.12 -16.75 -4.16
N PRO A 103 -11.94 -17.64 -3.16
CA PRO A 103 -11.92 -19.08 -3.40
C PRO A 103 -13.19 -19.56 -4.12
N GLY A 104 -13.02 -20.23 -5.26
CA GLY A 104 -14.14 -20.70 -6.09
C GLY A 104 -14.77 -19.64 -7.00
N ALA A 105 -14.31 -18.39 -6.97
CA ALA A 105 -14.73 -17.33 -7.87
C ALA A 105 -13.91 -17.32 -9.18
N SER A 106 -14.45 -16.67 -10.21
CA SER A 106 -13.72 -16.40 -11.46
C SER A 106 -12.92 -15.09 -11.37
N VAL A 107 -11.90 -14.95 -12.21
CA VAL A 107 -11.09 -13.72 -12.35
C VAL A 107 -11.88 -12.49 -12.83
N THR A 108 -13.14 -12.67 -13.23
CA THR A 108 -14.05 -11.60 -13.66
C THR A 108 -14.99 -11.12 -12.55
N GLN A 109 -15.04 -11.83 -11.42
CA GLN A 109 -15.80 -11.43 -10.24
C GLN A 109 -14.97 -10.48 -9.36
N PRO A 110 -15.61 -9.69 -8.49
CA PRO A 110 -14.90 -8.82 -7.56
C PRO A 110 -13.91 -9.59 -6.70
N GLU A 111 -12.71 -9.03 -6.54
CA GLU A 111 -11.72 -9.53 -5.59
C GLU A 111 -12.13 -9.19 -4.16
N GLN A 112 -11.50 -9.85 -3.20
CA GLN A 112 -11.60 -9.57 -1.77
C GLN A 112 -10.21 -9.24 -1.20
N ALA A 113 -10.15 -8.75 0.04
CA ALA A 113 -8.87 -8.63 0.74
C ALA A 113 -8.11 -9.98 0.76
N ALA A 114 -6.79 -9.93 0.65
CA ALA A 114 -5.98 -11.14 0.79
C ALA A 114 -6.04 -11.63 2.24
N GLU A 115 -6.60 -12.84 2.44
CA GLU A 115 -6.82 -13.46 3.76
C GLU A 115 -6.55 -14.97 3.78
N SER A 116 -6.16 -15.57 2.65
CA SER A 116 -6.01 -17.02 2.52
C SER A 116 -4.64 -17.56 2.96
N VAL A 117 -3.57 -16.88 2.57
CA VAL A 117 -2.17 -17.26 2.84
C VAL A 117 -1.36 -16.15 3.52
N ILE A 118 -1.87 -14.93 3.43
CA ILE A 118 -1.35 -13.70 4.05
C ILE A 118 -2.55 -12.86 4.48
N HIS A 119 -2.29 -11.83 5.28
CA HIS A 119 -3.25 -10.74 5.52
C HIS A 119 -2.66 -9.45 4.97
N SER A 120 -3.43 -8.71 4.15
CA SER A 120 -2.96 -7.45 3.55
C SER A 120 -2.54 -6.44 4.61
N GLY A 121 -1.31 -5.95 4.54
CA GLY A 121 -0.78 -4.95 5.46
C GLY A 121 -1.57 -3.65 5.37
N GLY A 122 -1.93 -3.07 6.51
CA GLY A 122 -2.71 -1.83 6.53
C GLY A 122 -3.01 -1.34 7.94
N GLY A 123 -3.33 -0.05 8.04
CA GLY A 123 -3.57 0.60 9.32
C GLY A 123 -3.27 2.09 9.28
N PHE A 124 -2.82 2.62 10.41
CA PHE A 124 -2.51 4.03 10.59
C PHE A 124 -1.12 4.18 11.17
N SER A 125 -0.32 5.10 10.61
CA SER A 125 1.01 5.42 11.08
C SER A 125 1.02 5.97 12.51
N ASN A 126 2.09 5.66 13.25
CA ASN A 126 2.44 6.25 14.54
C ASN A 126 3.39 7.47 14.39
N VAL A 127 3.96 7.69 13.21
CA VAL A 127 4.97 8.74 12.95
C VAL A 127 4.47 9.84 12.02
N PHE A 128 3.83 9.47 10.91
CA PHE A 128 3.48 10.40 9.84
C PHE A 128 2.07 10.97 10.03
N ALA A 129 2.00 12.30 10.00
CA ALA A 129 0.74 13.02 9.92
C ALA A 129 0.00 12.72 8.61
N MET A 130 -1.32 12.79 8.66
CA MET A 130 -2.20 12.58 7.52
C MET A 130 -1.92 13.63 6.45
N PRO A 131 -1.57 13.24 5.22
CA PRO A 131 -1.41 14.19 4.13
C PRO A 131 -2.75 14.75 3.68
N SER A 132 -2.76 16.00 3.20
CA SER A 132 -3.99 16.71 2.82
C SER A 132 -4.81 15.98 1.77
N TYR A 133 -4.15 15.32 0.81
CA TYR A 133 -4.80 14.56 -0.26
C TYR A 133 -5.65 13.40 0.26
N GLN A 134 -5.32 12.83 1.42
CA GLN A 134 -6.00 11.67 2.00
C GLN A 134 -7.13 12.09 2.97
N SER A 135 -7.14 13.34 3.40
CA SER A 135 -7.97 13.82 4.52
C SER A 135 -9.47 13.56 4.35
N SER A 136 -10.02 13.74 3.14
CA SER A 136 -11.43 13.50 2.86
C SER A 136 -11.81 12.01 3.01
N ALA A 137 -10.95 11.13 2.50
CA ALA A 137 -11.15 9.69 2.53
C ALA A 137 -11.12 9.14 3.96
N VAL A 138 -10.10 9.52 4.74
CA VAL A 138 -9.96 9.09 6.15
C VAL A 138 -11.08 9.66 7.02
N LYS A 139 -11.48 10.92 6.84
CA LYS A 139 -12.64 11.49 7.56
C LYS A 139 -13.93 10.73 7.26
N THR A 140 -14.15 10.35 6.00
CA THR A 140 -15.32 9.57 5.59
C THR A 140 -15.29 8.18 6.23
N TYR A 141 -14.12 7.51 6.21
CA TYR A 141 -13.92 6.22 6.87
C TYR A 141 -14.27 6.29 8.36
N PHE A 142 -13.73 7.25 9.12
CA PHE A 142 -14.04 7.36 10.54
C PHE A 142 -15.48 7.81 10.82
N ALA A 143 -16.11 8.57 9.94
CA ALA A 143 -17.50 8.98 10.12
C ALA A 143 -18.48 7.80 9.93
N GLN A 144 -18.17 6.85 9.05
CA GLN A 144 -19.09 5.78 8.65
C GLN A 144 -18.72 4.41 9.23
N HIS A 145 -17.42 4.19 9.47
CA HIS A 145 -16.82 2.87 9.71
C HIS A 145 -15.77 2.91 10.83
N LYS A 146 -15.97 3.77 11.83
CA LYS A 146 -15.07 3.90 12.98
C LYS A 146 -14.74 2.52 13.59
N PRO A 147 -13.46 2.11 13.66
CA PRO A 147 -13.07 0.89 14.32
C PRO A 147 -13.41 0.92 15.82
N SER A 148 -13.76 -0.24 16.38
CA SER A 148 -14.07 -0.38 17.82
C SER A 148 -12.83 -0.37 18.72
N TYR A 149 -11.63 -0.37 18.14
CA TYR A 149 -10.37 -0.41 18.89
C TYR A 149 -10.00 0.95 19.50
N GLY A 150 -9.38 0.93 20.68
CA GLY A 150 -8.88 2.11 21.38
C GLY A 150 -7.43 2.48 21.02
N SER A 151 -6.91 3.50 21.69
CA SER A 151 -5.50 3.93 21.57
C SER A 151 -4.49 2.90 22.07
N ASP A 152 -4.96 1.86 22.77
CA ASP A 152 -4.18 0.67 23.12
C ASP A 152 -3.84 -0.18 21.89
N ARG A 153 -4.55 0.01 20.77
CA ARG A 153 -4.38 -0.78 19.54
C ARG A 153 -3.77 -0.02 18.39
N TYR A 154 -4.11 1.24 18.19
CA TYR A 154 -3.57 2.02 17.07
C TYR A 154 -3.68 3.52 17.32
N ASN A 155 -3.09 4.31 16.43
CA ASN A 155 -3.22 5.75 16.45
C ASN A 155 -4.67 6.20 16.14
N THR A 156 -5.45 6.47 17.19
CA THR A 156 -6.85 6.89 17.12
C THR A 156 -7.03 8.40 16.92
N SER A 157 -5.95 9.16 16.69
CA SER A 157 -6.01 10.63 16.54
C SER A 157 -6.83 11.10 15.34
N GLN A 158 -7.03 10.22 14.34
CA GLN A 158 -7.62 10.56 13.02
C GLN A 158 -6.83 11.63 12.25
N MET A 159 -5.58 11.87 12.67
CA MET A 159 -4.67 12.84 12.09
C MET A 159 -3.38 12.19 11.55
N SER A 160 -3.31 10.86 11.52
CA SER A 160 -2.17 10.11 10.99
C SER A 160 -2.43 9.55 9.59
N ARG A 161 -1.36 9.30 8.83
CA ARG A 161 -1.41 8.66 7.51
C ARG A 161 -2.01 7.26 7.66
N GLY A 162 -3.15 7.01 7.03
CA GLY A 162 -3.72 5.68 6.89
C GLY A 162 -3.17 4.98 5.65
N TYR A 163 -2.95 3.67 5.63
CA TYR A 163 -2.41 2.92 4.50
C TYR A 163 -3.08 1.54 4.39
N PRO A 164 -3.07 0.87 3.22
CA PRO A 164 -2.42 1.25 1.96
C PRO A 164 -3.16 2.36 1.19
N ASP A 165 -2.58 2.83 0.08
CA ASP A 165 -3.23 3.79 -0.82
C ASP A 165 -4.09 3.07 -1.87
N VAL A 166 -3.61 1.94 -2.38
CA VAL A 166 -4.25 1.10 -3.40
C VAL A 166 -3.94 -0.37 -3.13
N SER A 167 -4.51 -1.29 -3.91
CA SER A 167 -4.18 -2.70 -3.87
C SER A 167 -4.09 -3.32 -5.26
N ALA A 168 -3.60 -4.55 -5.34
CA ALA A 168 -3.72 -5.43 -6.51
C ALA A 168 -3.69 -6.89 -6.03
N ASN A 169 -4.05 -7.84 -6.90
CA ASN A 169 -3.96 -9.26 -6.56
C ASN A 169 -2.56 -9.57 -6.01
N GLY A 170 -2.49 -10.30 -4.91
CA GLY A 170 -1.25 -10.68 -4.23
C GLY A 170 -1.16 -12.16 -3.93
N VAL A 171 -2.05 -12.99 -4.49
CA VAL A 171 -2.17 -14.40 -4.17
C VAL A 171 -2.24 -15.24 -5.44
N ASN A 172 -1.66 -16.46 -5.41
CA ASN A 172 -1.64 -17.44 -6.50
C ASN A 172 -0.92 -16.97 -7.78
N TYR A 173 0.18 -16.23 -7.64
CA TYR A 173 1.05 -15.94 -8.78
C TYR A 173 1.90 -17.15 -9.12
N VAL A 174 1.95 -17.53 -10.39
CA VAL A 174 2.90 -18.53 -10.88
C VAL A 174 4.16 -17.79 -11.34
N VAL A 175 5.30 -18.17 -10.77
CA VAL A 175 6.62 -17.64 -11.17
C VAL A 175 7.57 -18.80 -11.46
N ALA A 176 8.62 -18.52 -12.24
CA ALA A 176 9.73 -19.45 -12.43
C ALA A 176 10.96 -18.94 -11.66
N VAL A 177 11.45 -19.73 -10.72
CA VAL A 177 12.67 -19.45 -9.94
C VAL A 177 13.65 -20.60 -10.15
N ASP A 178 14.84 -20.28 -10.63
CA ASP A 178 15.89 -21.27 -10.97
C ASP A 178 15.37 -22.42 -11.88
N GLY A 179 14.52 -22.05 -12.84
CA GLY A 179 13.92 -22.98 -13.81
C GLY A 179 12.72 -23.79 -13.30
N ASN A 180 12.30 -23.61 -12.04
CA ASN A 180 11.17 -24.32 -11.44
C ASN A 180 9.97 -23.40 -11.25
N PHE A 181 8.78 -23.88 -11.61
CA PHE A 181 7.54 -23.15 -11.36
C PHE A 181 7.11 -23.31 -9.90
N SER A 182 6.76 -22.19 -9.27
CA SER A 182 6.20 -22.16 -7.92
C SER A 182 5.08 -21.12 -7.81
N TYR A 183 4.20 -21.32 -6.84
CA TYR A 183 3.26 -20.30 -6.42
C TYR A 183 3.95 -19.34 -5.45
N VAL A 184 3.79 -18.05 -5.70
CA VAL A 184 4.16 -16.98 -4.77
C VAL A 184 2.96 -16.12 -4.44
N PHE A 185 3.08 -15.46 -3.29
CA PHE A 185 2.07 -14.58 -2.72
C PHE A 185 2.78 -13.43 -2.00
N GLY A 186 1.99 -12.47 -1.54
CA GLY A 186 2.47 -11.30 -0.82
C GLY A 186 2.04 -10.01 -1.51
N THR A 187 1.99 -8.95 -0.72
CA THR A 187 2.01 -7.57 -1.22
C THR A 187 3.23 -7.33 -2.11
N SER A 188 4.29 -8.12 -1.94
CA SER A 188 5.44 -8.25 -2.83
C SER A 188 5.10 -8.59 -4.29
N ALA A 189 4.01 -9.32 -4.55
CA ALA A 189 3.50 -9.62 -5.90
C ALA A 189 2.51 -8.54 -6.40
N SER A 190 1.70 -7.97 -5.50
CA SER A 190 0.75 -6.90 -5.83
C SER A 190 1.44 -5.59 -6.27
N THR A 191 2.56 -5.23 -5.63
CA THR A 191 3.28 -3.98 -5.88
C THR A 191 3.82 -3.87 -7.32
N PRO A 192 4.57 -4.85 -7.85
CA PRO A 192 5.00 -4.80 -9.25
C PRO A 192 3.83 -4.94 -10.23
N THR A 193 2.74 -5.63 -9.84
CA THR A 193 1.51 -5.70 -10.64
C THR A 193 0.92 -4.30 -10.83
N PHE A 194 0.71 -3.54 -9.76
CA PHE A 194 0.25 -2.16 -9.86
C PHE A 194 1.28 -1.26 -10.58
N GLY A 195 2.58 -1.44 -10.31
CA GLY A 195 3.65 -0.72 -11.00
C GLY A 195 3.66 -0.92 -12.52
N SER A 196 3.32 -2.13 -12.99
CA SER A 196 3.18 -2.42 -14.42
C SER A 196 2.04 -1.62 -15.06
N VAL A 197 0.90 -1.48 -14.36
CA VAL A 197 -0.23 -0.65 -14.81
C VAL A 197 0.19 0.81 -14.96
N VAL A 198 0.91 1.35 -13.98
CA VAL A 198 1.46 2.72 -14.05
C VAL A 198 2.45 2.86 -15.21
N THR A 199 3.25 1.83 -15.47
CA THR A 199 4.20 1.81 -16.60
C THR A 199 3.49 1.87 -17.95
N LEU A 200 2.39 1.12 -18.12
CA LEU A 200 1.56 1.17 -19.32
C LEU A 200 0.90 2.54 -19.51
N ILE A 201 0.42 3.15 -18.42
CA ILE A 201 -0.13 4.52 -18.44
C ILE A 201 0.93 5.53 -18.88
N ASN A 202 2.15 5.44 -18.33
CA ASN A 202 3.26 6.29 -18.73
C ASN A 202 3.59 6.09 -20.21
N SER A 203 3.65 4.85 -20.69
CA SER A 203 3.88 4.54 -22.11
C SER A 203 2.87 5.23 -23.02
N ALA A 204 1.57 5.11 -22.70
CA ALA A 204 0.51 5.76 -23.47
C ALA A 204 0.59 7.29 -23.43
N ARG A 205 0.90 7.88 -22.27
CA ARG A 205 1.09 9.33 -22.14
C ARG A 205 2.26 9.83 -23.00
N LEU A 206 3.38 9.12 -22.99
CA LEU A 206 4.56 9.48 -23.77
C LEU A 206 4.31 9.38 -25.28
N ALA A 207 3.53 8.39 -25.71
CA ALA A 207 3.15 8.23 -27.11
C ALA A 207 2.36 9.43 -27.67
N VAL A 208 1.71 10.21 -26.80
CA VAL A 208 1.00 11.45 -27.16
C VAL A 208 1.72 12.72 -26.69
N GLY A 209 3.03 12.62 -26.42
CA GLY A 209 3.89 13.77 -26.07
C GLY A 209 3.74 14.30 -24.65
N LYS A 210 3.08 13.55 -23.74
CA LYS A 210 2.93 13.93 -22.33
C LYS A 210 4.06 13.38 -21.45
N SER A 211 4.24 13.96 -20.27
CA SER A 211 5.21 13.50 -19.26
C SER A 211 4.68 12.31 -18.44
N SER A 212 5.56 11.66 -17.67
CA SER A 212 5.15 10.61 -16.72
C SER A 212 4.25 11.15 -15.60
N VAL A 213 3.51 10.24 -14.96
CA VAL A 213 2.54 10.59 -13.91
C VAL A 213 3.16 10.97 -12.56
N GLY A 214 4.41 10.58 -12.29
CA GLY A 214 5.14 10.96 -11.07
C GLY A 214 4.48 10.53 -9.77
N PHE A 215 4.37 11.44 -8.81
CA PHE A 215 3.69 11.18 -7.54
C PHE A 215 2.16 11.14 -7.72
N ILE A 216 1.58 9.94 -7.64
CA ILE A 216 0.18 9.69 -8.05
C ILE A 216 -0.86 9.79 -6.94
N ASN A 217 -0.48 9.77 -5.66
CA ASN A 217 -1.45 9.71 -4.55
C ASN A 217 -2.49 10.85 -4.61
N PRO A 218 -2.13 12.13 -4.84
CA PRO A 218 -3.12 13.20 -4.91
C PRO A 218 -4.21 12.96 -5.96
N THR A 219 -3.82 12.49 -7.15
CA THR A 219 -4.75 12.18 -8.24
C THR A 219 -5.61 10.97 -7.91
N LEU A 220 -5.03 9.93 -7.32
CA LEU A 220 -5.77 8.73 -6.91
C LEU A 220 -6.90 9.08 -5.93
N TYR A 221 -6.58 9.84 -4.87
CA TYR A 221 -7.55 10.26 -3.88
C TYR A 221 -8.57 11.29 -4.40
N ALA A 222 -8.21 12.11 -5.38
CA ALA A 222 -9.15 13.03 -6.02
C ALA A 222 -10.14 12.31 -6.96
N HIS A 223 -9.79 11.13 -7.47
CA HIS A 223 -10.56 10.41 -8.49
C HIS A 223 -10.70 8.90 -8.17
N PRO A 224 -11.24 8.51 -7.00
CA PRO A 224 -11.31 7.11 -6.58
C PRO A 224 -12.14 6.23 -7.52
N GLY A 225 -13.06 6.80 -8.30
CA GLY A 225 -13.90 6.08 -9.26
C GLY A 225 -13.13 5.39 -10.41
N MET A 226 -11.82 5.65 -10.55
CA MET A 226 -10.93 4.94 -11.47
C MET A 226 -10.49 3.56 -10.97
N MET A 227 -10.84 3.18 -9.74
CA MET A 227 -10.45 1.93 -9.11
C MET A 227 -11.65 0.96 -9.08
N ASN A 228 -11.37 -0.33 -8.85
CA ASN A 228 -12.38 -1.29 -8.43
C ASN A 228 -12.34 -1.38 -6.90
N ASP A 229 -13.44 -0.97 -6.27
CA ASP A 229 -13.60 -0.93 -4.82
C ASP A 229 -13.68 -2.36 -4.24
N ILE A 230 -12.98 -2.60 -3.13
CA ILE A 230 -12.93 -3.90 -2.45
C ILE A 230 -13.69 -3.77 -1.14
N THR A 231 -14.71 -4.62 -0.97
CA THR A 231 -15.69 -4.46 0.13
C THR A 231 -15.93 -5.75 0.92
N SER A 232 -15.05 -6.73 0.75
CA SER A 232 -15.10 -8.01 1.47
C SER A 232 -13.71 -8.38 2.02
N GLY A 233 -13.70 -8.84 3.28
CA GLY A 233 -12.50 -9.23 4.03
C GLY A 233 -11.93 -8.10 4.90
N GLY A 234 -10.79 -8.38 5.52
CA GLY A 234 -10.06 -7.55 6.48
C GLY A 234 -8.58 -7.93 6.56
N ASN A 235 -7.92 -7.51 7.64
CA ASN A 235 -6.49 -7.73 7.84
C ASN A 235 -6.13 -8.16 9.27
N GLN A 236 -6.49 -9.40 9.60
CA GLN A 236 -6.32 -10.00 10.92
C GLN A 236 -4.86 -9.96 11.39
N GLY A 237 -4.68 -9.79 12.70
CA GLY A 237 -3.38 -9.70 13.34
C GLY A 237 -3.48 -9.20 14.78
N CYS A 238 -2.40 -9.34 15.55
CA CYS A 238 -2.32 -8.86 16.93
C CYS A 238 -3.44 -9.32 17.86
N GLY A 239 -3.94 -10.54 17.67
CA GLY A 239 -5.04 -11.12 18.43
C GLY A 239 -6.40 -10.47 18.14
N THR A 240 -6.56 -9.80 17.00
CA THR A 240 -7.79 -9.11 16.61
C THR A 240 -8.19 -9.47 15.17
N PRO A 241 -9.47 -9.27 14.80
CA PRO A 241 -9.89 -9.29 13.40
C PRO A 241 -9.25 -8.22 12.51
N GLY A 242 -8.44 -7.30 13.07
CA GLY A 242 -7.87 -6.17 12.35
C GLY A 242 -8.94 -5.17 11.91
N PHE A 243 -8.62 -4.38 10.90
CA PHE A 243 -9.58 -3.55 10.19
C PHE A 243 -10.36 -4.39 9.17
N GLN A 244 -11.45 -3.83 8.66
CA GLN A 244 -12.32 -4.45 7.68
C GLN A 244 -12.42 -3.56 6.45
N THR A 245 -12.55 -4.19 5.29
CA THR A 245 -12.84 -3.49 4.04
C THR A 245 -14.23 -2.88 4.07
N VAL A 246 -14.38 -1.72 3.45
CA VAL A 246 -15.65 -0.99 3.41
C VAL A 246 -15.77 -0.26 2.08
N LYS A 247 -16.96 0.28 1.78
CA LYS A 247 -17.13 1.07 0.56
C LYS A 247 -16.25 2.32 0.61
N GLY A 248 -15.43 2.53 -0.41
CA GLY A 248 -14.51 3.65 -0.51
C GLY A 248 -13.11 3.30 0.03
N TRP A 249 -12.41 4.29 0.60
CA TRP A 249 -11.08 4.01 1.16
C TRP A 249 -11.18 3.27 2.49
N ASP A 250 -10.34 2.26 2.67
CA ASP A 250 -10.16 1.54 3.93
C ASP A 250 -8.69 1.23 4.24
N PRO A 251 -8.32 0.99 5.51
CA PRO A 251 -6.96 0.65 5.93
C PRO A 251 -6.63 -0.85 5.75
N VAL A 252 -7.16 -1.48 4.69
CA VAL A 252 -6.89 -2.88 4.30
C VAL A 252 -6.43 -2.94 2.84
N THR A 253 -7.20 -2.31 1.95
CA THR A 253 -7.02 -2.32 0.49
C THR A 253 -6.94 -0.93 -0.13
N GLY A 254 -7.03 0.12 0.69
CA GLY A 254 -6.91 1.50 0.22
C GLY A 254 -8.08 1.87 -0.67
N LEU A 255 -7.80 2.46 -1.84
CA LEU A 255 -8.81 2.79 -2.84
C LEU A 255 -9.23 1.58 -3.71
N GLY A 256 -8.67 0.40 -3.46
CA GLY A 256 -8.93 -0.82 -4.21
C GLY A 256 -7.97 -1.05 -5.38
N THR A 257 -8.42 -1.84 -6.35
CA THR A 257 -7.56 -2.40 -7.42
C THR A 257 -7.65 -1.62 -8.73
N PRO A 258 -6.62 -1.64 -9.60
CA PRO A 258 -6.59 -0.79 -10.76
C PRO A 258 -7.66 -1.20 -11.80
N ASN A 259 -8.53 -0.28 -12.19
CA ASN A 259 -9.34 -0.42 -13.40
C ASN A 259 -8.62 0.23 -14.57
N PHE A 260 -7.79 -0.55 -15.28
CA PHE A 260 -6.87 0.00 -16.29
C PHE A 260 -7.55 0.91 -17.33
N PRO A 261 -8.68 0.56 -17.97
CA PRO A 261 -9.34 1.45 -18.92
C PRO A 261 -9.73 2.81 -18.32
N LYS A 262 -10.30 2.83 -17.10
CA LYS A 262 -10.67 4.08 -16.43
C LYS A 262 -9.47 4.91 -16.02
N MET A 263 -8.44 4.26 -15.46
CA MET A 263 -7.19 4.91 -15.11
C MET A 263 -6.54 5.54 -16.35
N LEU A 264 -6.40 4.77 -17.43
CA LEU A 264 -5.79 5.24 -18.67
C LEU A 264 -6.53 6.46 -19.24
N ALA A 265 -7.87 6.39 -19.31
CA ALA A 265 -8.68 7.50 -19.80
C ALA A 265 -8.47 8.78 -18.95
N LEU A 266 -8.50 8.66 -17.62
CA LEU A 266 -8.27 9.78 -16.73
C LEU A 266 -6.86 10.35 -16.91
N TRP A 267 -5.82 9.50 -16.84
CA TRP A 267 -4.44 9.93 -16.93
C TRP A 267 -4.09 10.53 -18.28
N LEU A 268 -4.72 10.14 -19.39
CA LEU A 268 -4.52 10.81 -20.68
C LEU A 268 -5.21 12.18 -20.75
N SER A 269 -6.29 12.39 -19.98
CA SER A 269 -6.98 13.68 -19.93
C SER A 269 -6.24 14.74 -19.10
N LEU A 270 -5.48 14.31 -18.09
CA LEU A 270 -4.67 15.20 -17.26
C LEU A 270 -3.46 15.76 -18.04
N PRO A 271 -2.97 16.97 -17.72
CA PRO A 271 -1.80 17.58 -18.35
C PRO A 271 -0.64 16.61 -18.55
#